data_AF-A0A1G3LNF0-F1
#
_entry.id   AF-A0A1G3LNF0-F1
#
_cell.length_a   1.000
_cell.length_b   1.000
_cell.length_c   1.000
_cell.angle_alpha   90.00
_cell.angle_beta   90.00
_cell.angle_gamma   90.00
#
_symmetry.space_group_name_H-M   'P 1'
#
loop_
_entity.id
_entity.type
_entity.pdbx_description
1 polymer ?
#
loop_
_entity_poly.entity_id
_entity_poly.type
_entity_poly.pdbx_seq_one_letter_code
_entity_poly.pdbx_strand_id
1 'polypeptide(L)'
;MNAGLAKAFSYDVDRVVMLCNDVEVDEDFYKNLAIIEDTIQPTILCPSVYFLQDKNKASYTYGNLDLEKWSLTHIFDESIDKIVFPDYYPASALVWDRKSFLLTEGFNKDYYCYWEDVELSFRCKNLSVNLQSCQSLKIHHFGRGTTGKKKIYSTHFEEGKEKTKKIVGC
;
A
#
# COMPACT_ATOMS: atom_id res chain seq x y z
N MET A 1 7.26 2.94 -9.64
CA MET A 1 7.50 2.38 -8.29
C MET A 1 8.63 1.33 -8.30
N ASN A 2 8.47 0.20 -9.00
CA ASN A 2 9.46 -0.90 -8.95
C ASN A 2 10.91 -0.53 -9.27
N ALA A 3 11.17 0.31 -10.27
CA ALA A 3 12.54 0.75 -10.58
C ALA A 3 13.19 1.50 -9.41
N GLY A 4 12.41 2.30 -8.68
CA GLY A 4 12.85 3.00 -7.48
C GLY A 4 13.14 2.04 -6.33
N LEU A 5 12.25 1.09 -6.05
CA LEU A 5 12.46 0.05 -5.03
C LEU A 5 13.72 -0.77 -5.32
N ALA A 6 13.88 -1.28 -6.54
CA ALA A 6 15.04 -2.06 -6.94
C ALA A 6 16.34 -1.26 -6.82
N LYS A 7 16.32 0.02 -7.21
CA LYS A 7 17.49 0.90 -7.06
C LYS A 7 17.81 1.16 -5.59
N ALA A 8 16.81 1.40 -4.75
CA ALA A 8 17.02 1.64 -3.33
C ALA A 8 17.60 0.40 -2.63
N PHE A 9 17.07 -0.80 -2.90
CA PHE A 9 17.60 -2.04 -2.35
C PHE A 9 18.94 -2.51 -2.96
N SER A 10 19.43 -1.85 -4.02
CA SER A 10 20.80 -2.04 -4.50
C SER A 10 21.86 -1.42 -3.57
N TYR A 11 21.44 -0.53 -2.66
CA TYR A 11 22.26 -0.01 -1.58
C TYR A 11 22.15 -0.89 -0.34
N ASP A 12 23.08 -0.72 0.59
CA ASP A 12 23.06 -1.35 1.91
C ASP A 12 22.10 -0.60 2.84
N VAL A 13 20.81 -0.94 2.71
CA VAL A 13 19.71 -0.39 3.51
C VAL A 13 18.84 -1.52 4.05
N ASP A 14 18.34 -1.36 5.27
CA ASP A 14 17.43 -2.34 5.90
C ASP A 14 16.00 -2.18 5.39
N ARG A 15 15.60 -0.92 5.18
CA ARG A 15 14.23 -0.54 4.79
C ARG A 15 14.23 0.53 3.71
N VAL A 16 13.16 0.53 2.91
CA VAL A 16 12.88 1.55 1.90
C VAL A 16 11.49 2.11 2.13
N VAL A 17 11.41 3.43 2.30
CA VAL A 17 10.15 4.16 2.35
C VAL A 17 9.77 4.54 0.92
N MET A 18 8.66 4.01 0.43
CA MET A 18 8.04 4.41 -0.82
C MET A 18 6.94 5.42 -0.52
N LEU A 19 6.96 6.56 -1.20
CA LEU A 19 5.95 7.60 -1.08
C LEU A 19 5.43 7.96 -2.48
N CYS A 20 4.12 8.18 -2.59
CA CYS A 20 3.56 8.90 -3.73
C CYS A 20 4.04 10.36 -3.73
N ASN A 21 4.00 10.98 -4.90
CA ASN A 21 4.53 12.34 -5.11
C ASN A 21 3.63 13.45 -4.51
N ASP A 22 2.45 13.09 -4.02
CA ASP A 22 1.45 13.96 -3.41
C ASP A 22 1.18 13.61 -1.94
N VAL A 23 2.21 13.05 -1.28
CA VAL A 23 2.24 12.71 0.14
C VAL A 23 3.21 13.60 0.91
N GLU A 24 2.76 14.09 2.06
CA GLU A 24 3.63 14.64 3.11
C GLU A 24 3.67 13.66 4.29
N VAL A 25 4.86 13.39 4.82
CA VAL A 25 4.99 12.59 6.05
C VAL A 25 4.78 13.48 7.29
N ASP A 26 4.33 12.87 8.38
CA ASP A 26 4.29 13.53 9.69
C ASP A 26 5.70 13.94 10.20
N GLU A 27 5.77 14.95 11.06
CA GLU A 27 7.05 15.48 11.57
C GLU A 27 7.87 14.44 12.33
N ASP A 28 7.20 13.50 13.00
CA ASP A 28 7.83 12.44 13.76
C ASP A 28 7.95 11.13 12.98
N PHE A 29 7.55 11.11 11.70
CA PHE A 29 7.53 9.88 10.89
C PHE A 29 8.85 9.11 10.91
N TYR A 30 9.97 9.79 10.64
CA TYR A 30 11.28 9.12 10.62
C TYR A 30 11.81 8.81 12.01
N LYS A 31 11.43 9.59 13.04
CA LYS A 31 11.79 9.28 14.44
C LYS A 31 11.07 8.01 14.89
N ASN A 32 9.78 7.89 14.57
CA ASN A 32 8.97 6.72 14.84
C ASN A 32 9.45 5.52 14.04
N LEU A 33 9.82 5.70 12.77
CA LEU A 33 10.37 4.62 11.96
C LEU A 33 11.69 4.06 12.52
N ALA A 34 12.56 4.93 13.04
CA ALA A 34 13.86 4.54 13.56
C ALA A 34 13.79 3.68 14.84
N ILE A 35 12.68 3.76 15.58
CA ILE A 35 12.48 2.97 16.81
C ILE A 35 11.65 1.70 16.58
N ILE A 36 11.10 1.50 15.38
CA ILE A 36 10.40 0.26 15.04
C ILE A 36 11.43 -0.83 14.86
N GLU A 37 11.40 -1.85 15.72
CA GLU A 37 12.29 -3.00 15.66
C GLU A 37 12.07 -3.83 14.38
N ASP A 38 13.13 -4.48 13.93
CA ASP A 38 13.02 -5.41 12.80
C ASP A 38 12.22 -6.64 13.20
N THR A 39 11.36 -7.05 12.27
CA THR A 39 10.54 -8.23 12.44
C THR A 39 11.28 -9.47 11.93
N ILE A 40 11.08 -10.59 12.62
CA ILE A 40 11.61 -11.89 12.17
C ILE A 40 10.96 -12.25 10.82
N GLN A 41 9.65 -12.06 10.72
CA GLN A 41 8.86 -12.31 9.51
C GLN A 41 8.99 -11.16 8.51
N PRO A 42 9.04 -11.43 7.20
CA PRO A 42 8.99 -10.39 6.17
C PRO A 42 7.76 -9.49 6.38
N THR A 43 7.98 -8.19 6.58
CA THR A 43 6.92 -7.22 6.85
C THR A 43 7.02 -5.97 5.98
N ILE A 44 5.88 -5.53 5.47
CA ILE A 44 5.68 -4.21 4.88
C ILE A 44 4.83 -3.40 5.87
N LEU A 45 5.35 -2.26 6.33
CA LEU A 45 4.62 -1.38 7.22
C LEU A 45 3.71 -0.45 6.41
N CYS A 46 2.50 -0.29 6.93
CA CYS A 46 1.38 0.41 6.31
C CYS A 46 1.00 1.61 7.20
N PRO A 47 1.46 2.83 6.85
CA PRO A 47 1.16 4.05 7.62
C PRO A 47 -0.35 4.36 7.70
N SER A 48 -0.78 5.01 8.78
CA SER A 48 -2.11 5.66 8.83
C SER A 48 -2.15 6.88 7.91
N VAL A 49 -3.21 6.98 7.10
CA VAL A 49 -3.35 8.05 6.09
C VAL A 49 -4.43 9.03 6.48
N TYR A 50 -4.06 10.32 6.45
CA TYR A 50 -4.92 11.47 6.68
C TYR A 50 -4.98 12.34 5.41
N PHE A 51 -5.99 13.19 5.28
CA PHE A 51 -6.08 14.08 4.12
C PHE A 51 -5.07 15.23 4.23
N LEU A 52 -4.34 15.52 3.16
CA LEU A 52 -3.39 16.65 3.15
C LEU A 52 -4.08 18.02 3.28
N GLN A 53 -5.30 18.12 2.74
CA GLN A 53 -6.11 19.35 2.79
C GLN A 53 -6.64 19.64 4.21
N ASP A 54 -6.71 18.62 5.06
CA ASP A 54 -7.11 18.72 6.46
C ASP A 54 -6.41 17.59 7.23
N LYS A 55 -5.25 17.91 7.80
CA LYS A 55 -4.34 16.93 8.42
C LYS A 55 -4.96 16.19 9.62
N ASN A 56 -6.04 16.71 10.21
CA ASN A 56 -6.75 16.04 11.29
C ASN A 56 -7.85 15.09 10.79
N LYS A 57 -8.17 15.14 9.50
CA LYS A 57 -9.21 14.31 8.90
C LYS A 57 -8.63 12.98 8.43
N ALA A 58 -9.04 11.92 9.13
CA ALA A 58 -8.80 10.53 8.74
C ALA A 58 -9.17 10.26 7.27
N SER A 59 -8.29 9.56 6.55
CA SER A 59 -8.55 9.07 5.19
C SER A 59 -8.75 7.55 5.19
N TYR A 60 -7.70 6.78 5.50
CA TYR A 60 -7.77 5.33 5.63
C TYR A 60 -6.58 4.77 6.41
N THR A 61 -6.78 3.59 7.00
CA THR A 61 -5.70 2.71 7.50
C THR A 61 -5.57 1.48 6.60
N TYR A 62 -6.64 1.07 5.93
CA TYR A 62 -6.68 0.02 4.91
C TYR A 62 -7.91 0.21 4.01
N GLY A 63 -8.11 -0.70 3.07
CA GLY A 63 -9.34 -0.83 2.31
C GLY A 63 -9.83 -2.28 2.28
N ASN A 64 -11.08 -2.48 1.89
CA ASN A 64 -11.65 -3.81 1.72
C ASN A 64 -12.12 -4.01 0.28
N LEU A 65 -11.90 -5.22 -0.23
CA LEU A 65 -12.48 -5.69 -1.49
C LEU A 65 -13.72 -6.55 -1.20
N ASP A 66 -14.89 -6.07 -1.61
CA ASP A 66 -16.09 -6.90 -1.68
C ASP A 66 -15.92 -7.89 -2.86
N LEU A 67 -15.70 -9.18 -2.57
CA LEU A 67 -15.44 -10.20 -3.59
C LEU A 67 -16.67 -10.56 -4.44
N GLU A 68 -17.87 -10.23 -3.99
CA GLU A 68 -19.10 -10.45 -4.78
C GLU A 68 -19.30 -9.32 -5.78
N LYS A 69 -19.21 -8.07 -5.30
CA LYS A 69 -19.44 -6.87 -6.13
C LYS A 69 -18.20 -6.40 -6.88
N TRP A 70 -17.03 -6.87 -6.47
CA TRP A 70 -15.72 -6.39 -6.91
C TRP A 70 -15.61 -4.86 -6.80
N SER A 71 -16.01 -4.35 -5.64
CA SER A 71 -15.94 -2.93 -5.29
C SER A 71 -14.95 -2.70 -4.16
N LEU A 72 -14.21 -1.61 -4.23
CA LEU A 72 -13.23 -1.21 -3.24
C LEU A 72 -13.84 -0.17 -2.29
N THR A 73 -13.62 -0.36 -0.99
CA THR A 73 -13.92 0.63 0.04
C THR A 73 -12.65 0.97 0.81
N HIS A 74 -12.61 2.17 1.38
CA HIS A 74 -11.55 2.60 2.30
C HIS A 74 -12.10 2.61 3.71
N ILE A 75 -11.31 2.13 4.66
CA ILE A 75 -11.67 2.00 6.06
C ILE A 75 -10.61 2.72 6.89
N PHE A 76 -11.06 3.46 7.88
CA PHE A 76 -10.20 4.04 8.90
C PHE A 76 -10.50 3.38 10.23
N ASP A 77 -9.59 2.55 10.68
CA ASP A 77 -9.63 1.87 11.96
C ASP A 77 -8.19 1.70 12.44
N GLU A 78 -7.83 2.43 13.49
CA GLU A 78 -6.52 2.38 14.14
C GLU A 78 -6.46 1.24 15.17
N SER A 79 -7.43 0.34 15.27
CA SER A 79 -7.29 -0.85 16.12
C SER A 79 -6.71 -2.05 15.35
N ILE A 80 -6.68 -1.99 14.01
CA ILE A 80 -6.14 -3.06 13.19
C ILE A 80 -4.62 -3.11 13.30
N ASP A 81 -4.09 -4.31 13.56
CA ASP A 81 -2.65 -4.59 13.57
C ASP A 81 -2.18 -5.15 12.23
N LYS A 82 -2.91 -6.13 11.68
CA LYS A 82 -2.54 -6.81 10.43
C LYS A 82 -3.64 -6.69 9.39
N ILE A 83 -3.24 -6.35 8.17
CA ILE A 83 -4.12 -6.25 7.00
C ILE A 83 -4.03 -7.59 6.25
N VAL A 84 -5.17 -8.27 6.08
CA VAL A 84 -5.23 -9.60 5.46
C VAL A 84 -6.29 -9.62 4.37
N PHE A 85 -5.90 -10.03 3.16
CA PHE A 85 -6.82 -10.14 2.03
C PHE A 85 -8.08 -10.97 2.38
N PRO A 86 -9.31 -10.42 2.18
CA PRO A 86 -9.67 -9.39 1.19
C PRO A 86 -9.45 -7.92 1.60
N ASP A 87 -8.95 -7.66 2.80
CA ASP A 87 -8.43 -6.34 3.13
C ASP A 87 -7.11 -6.08 2.39
N TYR A 88 -6.94 -4.86 1.91
CA TYR A 88 -5.77 -4.42 1.17
C TYR A 88 -5.29 -3.08 1.70
N TYR A 89 -4.05 -2.72 1.42
CA TYR A 89 -3.55 -1.39 1.78
C TYR A 89 -3.46 -0.49 0.54
N PRO A 90 -4.19 0.64 0.47
CA PRO A 90 -4.08 1.57 -0.65
C PRO A 90 -2.71 2.27 -0.61
N ALA A 91 -1.83 1.91 -1.55
CA ALA A 91 -0.37 2.04 -1.44
C ALA A 91 0.19 3.48 -1.67
N SER A 92 -0.37 4.50 -1.02
CA SER A 92 0.16 5.88 -1.08
C SER A 92 1.50 6.04 -0.37
N ALA A 93 1.74 5.24 0.67
CA ALA A 93 3.01 5.13 1.35
C ALA A 93 3.22 3.69 1.85
N LEU A 94 4.40 3.11 1.67
CA LEU A 94 4.75 1.79 2.18
C LEU A 94 6.18 1.80 2.69
N VAL A 95 6.45 1.06 3.77
CA VAL A 95 7.83 0.80 4.21
C VAL A 95 8.15 -0.66 3.98
N TRP A 96 8.97 -0.95 2.98
CA TRP A 96 9.46 -2.30 2.72
C TRP A 96 10.67 -2.61 3.58
N ASP A 97 10.69 -3.77 4.22
CA ASP A 97 11.94 -4.42 4.58
C ASP A 97 12.53 -5.18 3.37
N ARG A 98 13.83 -5.50 3.45
CA ARG A 98 14.52 -6.26 2.39
C ARG A 98 13.91 -7.64 2.15
N LYS A 99 13.47 -8.34 3.20
CA LYS A 99 12.92 -9.70 3.10
C LYS A 99 11.64 -9.71 2.26
N SER A 100 10.75 -8.76 2.52
CA SER A 100 9.49 -8.56 1.80
C SER A 100 9.75 -8.17 0.37
N PHE A 101 10.73 -7.30 0.11
CA PHE A 101 11.10 -6.96 -1.25
C PHE A 101 11.62 -8.18 -2.04
N LEU A 102 12.47 -9.02 -1.44
CA LEU A 102 12.98 -10.23 -2.10
C LEU A 102 11.88 -11.26 -2.39
N LEU A 103 10.87 -11.37 -1.54
CA LEU A 103 9.75 -12.29 -1.74
C LEU A 103 8.73 -11.75 -2.75
N THR A 104 8.42 -10.46 -2.66
CA THR A 104 7.38 -9.84 -3.50
C THR A 104 7.92 -9.30 -4.82
N GLU A 105 9.22 -9.03 -4.94
CA GLU A 105 9.81 -8.34 -6.09
C GLU A 105 9.11 -6.99 -6.41
N GLY A 106 8.47 -6.38 -5.40
CA GLY A 106 7.65 -5.17 -5.52
C GLY A 106 6.23 -5.42 -6.05
N PHE A 107 5.72 -4.46 -6.82
CA PHE A 107 4.39 -4.53 -7.43
C PHE A 107 4.39 -5.41 -8.68
N ASN A 108 3.24 -5.99 -9.01
CA ASN A 108 3.09 -6.74 -10.25
C ASN A 108 3.20 -5.80 -11.48
N LYS A 109 4.18 -6.07 -12.34
CA LYS A 109 4.54 -5.24 -13.52
C LYS A 109 3.47 -5.22 -14.60
N ASP A 110 2.51 -6.15 -14.53
CA ASP A 110 1.39 -6.22 -15.45
C ASP A 110 0.35 -5.12 -15.20
N TYR A 111 0.42 -4.45 -14.06
CA TYR A 111 -0.43 -3.30 -13.73
C TYR A 111 0.27 -2.00 -14.10
N TYR A 112 -0.43 -1.14 -14.84
CA TYR A 112 0.04 0.22 -15.10
C TYR A 112 -0.32 1.15 -13.93
N CYS A 113 -1.59 1.16 -13.52
CA CYS A 113 -2.10 1.82 -12.33
C CYS A 113 -3.43 1.20 -11.91
N TYR A 114 -3.78 1.40 -10.63
CA TYR A 114 -4.92 0.81 -9.93
C TYR A 114 -4.85 -0.71 -9.81
N TRP A 115 -5.34 -1.23 -8.68
CA TRP A 115 -5.40 -2.65 -8.35
C TRP A 115 -4.06 -3.35 -8.13
N GLU A 116 -2.92 -2.71 -8.39
CA GLU A 116 -1.59 -3.26 -8.09
C GLU A 116 -1.38 -3.46 -6.58
N ASP A 117 -2.03 -2.64 -5.76
CA ASP A 117 -2.00 -2.67 -4.31
C ASP A 117 -2.93 -3.73 -3.72
N VAL A 118 -4.11 -3.91 -4.33
CA VAL A 118 -5.03 -5.03 -4.06
C VAL A 118 -4.35 -6.36 -4.39
N GLU A 119 -3.72 -6.45 -5.56
CA GLU A 119 -2.95 -7.63 -5.98
C GLU A 119 -1.78 -7.90 -5.05
N LEU A 120 -1.00 -6.87 -4.71
CA LEU A 120 0.11 -6.99 -3.78
C LEU A 120 -0.38 -7.53 -2.43
N SER A 121 -1.53 -7.07 -1.94
CA SER A 121 -2.11 -7.52 -0.67
C SER A 121 -2.53 -8.99 -0.70
N PHE A 122 -3.14 -9.44 -1.81
CA PHE A 122 -3.41 -10.86 -2.06
C PHE A 122 -2.13 -11.68 -2.11
N ARG A 123 -1.12 -11.19 -2.82
CA ARG A 123 0.16 -11.89 -2.99
C ARG A 123 0.95 -11.96 -1.69
N CYS A 124 0.96 -10.91 -0.88
CA CYS A 124 1.55 -10.91 0.46
C CYS A 124 0.94 -12.00 1.35
N LYS A 125 -0.39 -12.16 1.35
CA LYS A 125 -1.07 -13.25 2.07
C LYS A 125 -0.53 -14.63 1.65
N ASN A 126 -0.37 -14.88 0.35
CA ASN A 126 0.09 -16.18 -0.17
C ASN A 126 1.60 -16.41 0.05
N LEU A 127 2.40 -15.36 0.09
CA LEU A 127 3.85 -15.42 0.31
C LEU A 127 4.25 -15.33 1.80
N SER A 128 3.27 -15.31 2.72
CA SER A 128 3.52 -15.10 4.15
C SER A 128 4.31 -13.81 4.46
N VAL A 129 4.05 -12.76 3.68
CA VAL A 129 4.54 -11.40 3.93
C VAL A 129 3.47 -10.65 4.71
N ASN A 130 3.83 -10.05 5.83
CA ASN A 130 2.91 -9.30 6.66
C ASN A 130 2.69 -7.90 6.09
N LEU A 131 1.44 -7.53 5.87
CA LEU A 131 1.04 -6.12 5.79
C LEU A 131 0.65 -5.68 7.20
N GLN A 132 1.53 -4.93 7.85
CA GLN A 132 1.33 -4.49 9.23
C GLN A 132 0.91 -3.03 9.26
N SER A 133 -0.28 -2.77 9.78
CA SER A 133 -0.76 -1.44 10.09
C SER A 133 0.12 -0.80 11.16
N CYS A 134 0.57 0.43 10.92
CA CYS A 134 1.53 1.11 11.78
C CYS A 134 1.09 2.53 12.10
N GLN A 135 0.36 2.69 13.20
CA GLN A 135 -0.28 3.96 13.58
C GLN A 135 0.70 5.06 14.01
N SER A 136 1.90 4.67 14.44
CA SER A 136 2.98 5.61 14.74
C SER A 136 3.57 6.23 13.47
N LEU A 137 3.35 5.61 12.30
CA LEU A 137 3.71 6.16 11.00
C LEU A 137 2.47 6.84 10.40
N LYS A 138 2.51 8.16 10.33
CA LYS A 138 1.40 8.96 9.79
C LYS A 138 1.84 9.70 8.53
N ILE A 139 0.95 9.70 7.54
CA ILE A 139 1.15 10.46 6.31
C ILE A 139 -0.11 11.24 5.95
N HIS A 140 0.09 12.32 5.21
CA HIS A 140 -0.94 13.23 4.72
C HIS A 140 -0.94 13.16 3.20
N HIS A 141 -2.01 12.61 2.63
CA HIS A 141 -2.11 12.37 1.20
C HIS A 141 -3.10 13.35 0.58
N PHE A 142 -2.74 13.99 -0.54
CA PHE A 142 -3.63 14.94 -1.23
C PHE A 142 -4.97 14.31 -1.60
N GLY A 143 -4.96 13.01 -1.91
CA GLY A 143 -6.13 12.16 -1.82
C GLY A 143 -7.34 12.72 -2.57
N ARG A 144 -7.20 12.94 -3.88
CA ARG A 144 -8.32 13.18 -4.80
C ARG A 144 -8.02 12.50 -6.11
N GLY A 145 -8.89 11.58 -6.50
CA GLY A 145 -8.75 10.75 -7.69
C GLY A 145 -8.28 11.54 -8.91
N THR A 146 -7.11 11.17 -9.41
CA THR A 146 -6.69 11.42 -10.79
C THR A 146 -7.74 10.98 -11.82
N THR A 147 -8.73 10.19 -11.39
CA THR A 147 -10.04 9.94 -12.02
C THR A 147 -10.93 11.19 -12.11
N GLY A 148 -10.44 12.31 -12.63
CA GLY A 148 -11.27 13.45 -13.03
C GLY A 148 -12.18 13.08 -14.21
N LYS A 149 -13.08 12.11 -14.06
CA LYS A 149 -13.97 11.52 -15.08
C LYS A 149 -13.33 11.25 -16.44
N LYS A 150 -11.99 11.18 -16.52
CA LYS A 150 -11.28 10.93 -17.77
C LYS A 150 -11.40 9.44 -18.07
N LYS A 151 -11.96 9.13 -19.23
CA LYS A 151 -12.22 7.77 -19.71
C LYS A 151 -11.02 6.83 -19.53
N ILE A 152 -9.80 7.32 -19.73
CA ILE A 152 -8.57 6.52 -19.63
C ILE A 152 -8.35 5.90 -18.24
N TYR A 153 -8.62 6.64 -17.16
CA TYR A 153 -8.45 6.11 -15.80
C TYR A 153 -9.53 5.10 -15.45
N SER A 154 -10.75 5.31 -15.93
CA SER A 154 -11.83 4.31 -15.79
C SER A 154 -11.49 3.03 -16.55
N THR A 155 -10.90 3.12 -17.74
CA THR A 155 -10.43 1.95 -18.50
C THR A 155 -9.38 1.17 -17.73
N HIS A 156 -8.32 1.81 -17.23
CA HIS A 156 -7.29 1.12 -16.45
C HIS A 156 -7.81 0.54 -15.14
N PHE A 157 -8.75 1.22 -14.49
CA PHE A 157 -9.40 0.68 -13.30
C PHE A 157 -10.16 -0.62 -13.58
N GLU A 158 -10.96 -0.68 -14.66
CA GLU A 158 -11.67 -1.91 -15.05
C GLU A 158 -10.72 -3.00 -15.56
N GLU A 159 -9.68 -2.65 -16.32
CA GLU A 159 -8.64 -3.60 -16.74
C GLU A 159 -7.91 -4.23 -15.55
N GLY A 160 -7.53 -3.42 -14.56
CA GLY A 160 -6.90 -3.86 -13.32
C GLY A 160 -7.84 -4.79 -12.53
N LYS A 161 -9.11 -4.43 -12.41
CA LYS A 161 -10.16 -5.26 -11.79
C LYS A 161 -10.27 -6.64 -12.43
N GLU A 162 -10.40 -6.70 -13.75
CA GLU A 162 -10.53 -7.98 -14.48
C GLU A 162 -9.24 -8.81 -14.42
N LYS A 163 -8.07 -8.17 -14.33
CA LYS A 163 -6.81 -8.86 -14.10
C LYS A 163 -6.76 -9.47 -12.69
N THR A 164 -7.12 -8.70 -11.66
CA THR A 164 -7.15 -9.19 -10.27
C THR A 164 -8.16 -10.31 -10.08
N LYS A 165 -9.33 -10.25 -10.73
CA LYS A 165 -10.30 -11.35 -10.77
C LYS A 165 -9.70 -12.68 -11.21
N LYS A 166 -8.91 -12.65 -12.28
CA LYS A 166 -8.25 -13.85 -12.81
C LYS A 166 -7.18 -14.38 -11.86
N ILE A 167 -6.43 -13.49 -11.21
CA ILE A 167 -5.37 -13.88 -10.27
C ILE A 167 -5.95 -14.48 -8.98
N VAL A 168 -7.01 -13.87 -8.43
CA VAL A 168 -7.62 -14.28 -7.15
C VAL A 168 -8.56 -15.48 -7.33
N GLY A 169 -9.20 -15.61 -8.49
CA GLY A 169 -10.15 -16.68 -8.81
C GLY A 169 -9.55 -17.95 -9.40
N CYS A 170 -8.22 -17.99 -9.59
CA CYS A 170 -7.46 -19.19 -9.95
C CYS A 170 -6.86 -19.84 -8.70
#